data_AF-A0A1S8KIY2-F1
#
_entry.id   AF-A0A1S8KIY2-F1
#
_cell.length_a   1.000
_cell.length_b   1.000
_cell.length_c   1.000
_cell.angle_alpha   90.00
_cell.angle_beta   90.00
_cell.angle_gamma   90.00
#
_symmetry.space_group_name_H-M   'P 1'
#
loop_
_entity.id
_entity.type
_entity.pdbx_description
1 polymer ?
#
loop_
_entity_poly.entity_id
_entity_poly.type
_entity_poly.pdbx_seq_one_letter_code
_entity_poly.pdbx_strand_id
1 'polypeptide(L)'
;NNLVVPPGAWGDWINGGGWLVINGYHVDLILRDIKRVEQIMKDTEHGIVTANYQTGHPHGYISAMYRGELAISKILYAKNESLCELKKQAETYPNALQKSLVNFFMFEAGFSLMFVKANSGTDDKYYIAGHVFRIVSCLNQVLFACNNAYCINEKKAIKLLETFEHKPEKYTEKVNHIFEVLGISLFECYDMTEKLYNEVNEIVSEINNFLNEESSDERKQI
;
A
#
# COMPACT_ATOMS: atom_id res chain seq x y z
N ASN A 1 19.77 -28.83 0.19
CA ASN A 1 18.89 -29.13 1.33
C ASN A 1 18.77 -27.91 2.22
N ASN A 2 17.74 -27.08 1.98
CA ASN A 2 17.18 -26.00 2.82
C ASN A 2 16.29 -25.12 1.91
N LEU A 3 15.31 -25.72 1.23
CA LEU A 3 14.42 -25.01 0.31
C LEU A 3 13.42 -24.11 1.06
N VAL A 4 13.15 -24.44 2.32
CA VAL A 4 12.27 -23.69 3.23
C VAL A 4 13.05 -23.36 4.48
N VAL A 5 13.08 -22.09 4.86
CA VAL A 5 13.72 -21.57 6.07
C VAL A 5 12.70 -21.50 7.23
N PRO A 6 13.17 -21.65 8.48
CA PRO A 6 12.27 -21.65 9.64
C PRO A 6 11.69 -20.26 9.92
N PRO A 7 10.63 -20.18 10.76
CA PRO A 7 10.17 -18.93 11.35
C PRO A 7 11.33 -18.12 11.97
N GLY A 8 11.36 -16.80 11.75
CA GLY A 8 12.42 -15.86 12.11
C GLY A 8 13.50 -15.63 11.03
N ALA A 9 13.60 -16.49 10.02
CA ALA A 9 14.74 -16.44 9.09
C ALA A 9 14.65 -15.35 8.00
N TRP A 10 13.45 -14.81 7.73
CA TRP A 10 13.22 -13.77 6.71
C TRP A 10 12.87 -12.40 7.32
N GLY A 11 13.21 -12.18 8.60
CA GLY A 11 12.96 -10.94 9.33
C GLY A 11 11.64 -10.95 10.10
N ASP A 12 11.32 -9.81 10.71
CA ASP A 12 10.22 -9.70 11.66
C ASP A 12 8.83 -9.76 11.00
N TRP A 13 8.74 -9.34 9.73
CA TRP A 13 7.48 -9.20 9.00
C TRP A 13 7.25 -10.29 7.96
N ILE A 14 8.29 -11.05 7.63
CA ILE A 14 8.19 -12.25 6.82
C ILE A 14 8.71 -13.39 7.68
N ASN A 15 7.80 -14.09 8.37
CA ASN A 15 8.22 -15.03 9.41
C ASN A 15 9.14 -16.12 8.84
N GLY A 16 8.86 -16.69 7.67
CA GLY A 16 9.75 -17.67 7.04
C GLY A 16 9.15 -18.11 5.72
N GLY A 17 9.73 -19.12 5.08
CA GLY A 17 9.25 -19.51 3.76
C GLY A 17 10.30 -20.14 2.88
N GLY A 18 10.01 -20.20 1.58
CA GLY A 18 10.92 -20.75 0.59
C GLY A 18 10.55 -20.33 -0.82
N TRP A 19 11.55 -20.18 -1.67
CA TRP A 19 11.35 -20.06 -3.11
C TRP A 19 11.41 -21.45 -3.73
N LEU A 20 10.29 -21.90 -4.27
CA LEU A 20 10.12 -23.23 -4.82
C LEU A 20 9.92 -23.17 -6.33
N VAL A 21 10.20 -24.29 -6.98
CA VAL A 21 9.79 -24.52 -8.37
C VAL A 21 8.92 -25.77 -8.38
N ILE A 22 7.64 -25.62 -8.72
CA ILE A 22 6.66 -26.72 -8.78
C ILE A 22 6.19 -26.84 -10.22
N ASN A 23 6.46 -27.98 -10.87
CA ASN A 23 6.10 -28.23 -12.27
C ASN A 23 6.58 -27.12 -13.24
N GLY A 24 7.76 -26.54 -12.99
CA GLY A 24 8.33 -25.46 -13.80
C GLY A 24 7.85 -24.04 -13.44
N TYR A 25 6.93 -23.90 -12.48
CA TYR A 25 6.43 -22.60 -12.01
C TYR A 25 7.16 -22.16 -10.74
N HIS A 26 7.57 -20.89 -10.69
CA HIS A 26 8.08 -20.27 -9.47
C HIS A 26 6.95 -20.06 -8.46
N VAL A 27 7.17 -20.50 -7.21
CA VAL A 27 6.21 -20.43 -6.12
C VAL A 27 6.88 -19.84 -4.88
N ASP A 28 6.31 -18.77 -4.36
CA ASP A 28 6.70 -18.18 -3.08
C ASP A 28 5.89 -18.83 -1.96
N LEU A 29 6.53 -19.66 -1.14
CA LEU A 29 5.95 -20.17 0.09
C LEU A 29 6.27 -19.21 1.23
N ILE A 30 5.25 -18.75 1.93
CA ILE A 30 5.40 -17.80 3.04
C ILE A 30 4.72 -18.37 4.29
N LEU A 31 5.44 -18.33 5.41
CA LEU A 31 4.91 -18.66 6.73
C LEU A 31 4.41 -17.39 7.42
N ARG A 32 3.25 -17.48 8.06
CA ARG A 32 2.64 -16.41 8.86
C ARG A 32 2.31 -16.93 10.25
N ASP A 33 2.73 -16.21 11.27
CA ASP A 33 2.30 -16.47 12.64
C ASP A 33 0.84 -16.00 12.80
N ILE A 34 -0.06 -16.94 13.11
CA ILE A 34 -1.48 -16.66 13.29
C ILE A 34 -1.75 -15.66 14.42
N LYS A 35 -0.95 -15.68 15.49
CA LYS A 35 -1.10 -14.71 16.60
C LYS A 35 -0.77 -13.29 16.14
N ARG A 36 0.21 -13.16 15.22
CA ARG A 36 0.55 -11.88 14.60
C ARG A 36 -0.57 -11.41 13.67
N VAL A 37 -1.15 -12.31 12.87
CA VAL A 37 -2.32 -12.00 12.03
C VAL A 37 -3.47 -11.48 12.90
N GLU A 38 -3.82 -12.19 13.99
CA GLU A 38 -4.87 -11.78 14.92
C GLU A 38 -4.61 -10.41 15.55
N GLN A 39 -3.36 -10.11 15.92
CA GLN A 39 -3.01 -8.80 16.45
C GLN A 39 -3.15 -7.70 15.39
N ILE A 40 -2.67 -7.93 14.16
CA ILE A 40 -2.83 -6.97 13.06
C ILE A 40 -4.31 -6.75 12.74
N MET A 41 -5.13 -7.78 12.81
CA MET A 41 -6.59 -7.65 12.64
C MET A 41 -7.18 -6.67 13.67
N LYS A 42 -6.78 -6.78 14.94
CA LYS A 42 -7.21 -5.83 15.99
C LYS A 42 -6.66 -4.43 15.77
N ASP A 43 -5.39 -4.31 15.42
CA ASP A 43 -4.72 -3.01 15.21
C ASP A 43 -5.38 -2.26 14.04
N THR A 44 -5.56 -2.94 12.90
CA THR A 44 -6.17 -2.36 11.70
C THR A 44 -7.65 -2.00 11.90
N GLU A 45 -8.38 -2.70 12.75
CA GLU A 45 -9.75 -2.31 13.12
C GLU A 45 -9.80 -0.93 13.80
N HIS A 46 -8.74 -0.58 14.53
CA HIS A 46 -8.58 0.73 15.17
C HIS A 46 -7.74 1.70 14.34
N GLY A 47 -7.43 1.37 13.08
CA GLY A 47 -6.61 2.19 12.20
C GLY A 47 -5.13 2.25 12.56
N ILE A 48 -4.63 1.34 13.40
CA ILE A 48 -3.22 1.30 13.80
C ILE A 48 -2.43 0.56 12.72
N VAL A 49 -1.45 1.26 12.14
CA VAL A 49 -0.54 0.74 11.11
C VAL A 49 0.89 1.17 11.38
N THR A 50 1.85 0.35 10.97
CA THR A 50 3.29 0.65 11.05
C THR A 50 3.95 0.44 9.69
N ALA A 51 4.95 1.26 9.38
CA ALA A 51 5.83 1.09 8.23
C ALA A 51 7.20 0.61 8.72
N ASN A 52 7.68 -0.50 8.16
CA ASN A 52 8.83 -1.21 8.71
C ASN A 52 9.87 -1.48 7.62
N TYR A 53 11.15 -1.31 7.96
CA TYR A 53 12.23 -1.68 7.06
C TYR A 53 12.29 -3.20 6.93
N GLN A 54 12.14 -3.71 5.72
CA GLN A 54 12.06 -5.14 5.44
C GLN A 54 12.70 -5.46 4.09
N THR A 55 13.55 -6.48 4.07
CA THR A 55 14.21 -6.93 2.84
C THR A 55 13.17 -7.34 1.79
N GLY A 56 13.33 -6.82 0.57
CA GLY A 56 12.41 -7.08 -0.55
C GLY A 56 11.25 -6.09 -0.69
N HIS A 57 11.08 -5.17 0.27
CA HIS A 57 10.06 -4.11 0.24
C HIS A 57 10.71 -2.74 0.11
N PRO A 58 10.83 -2.19 -1.11
CA PRO A 58 11.54 -0.94 -1.35
C PRO A 58 10.86 0.29 -0.71
N HIS A 59 9.54 0.30 -0.54
CA HIS A 59 8.84 1.35 0.21
C HIS A 59 8.88 1.06 1.71
N GLY A 60 8.78 -0.21 2.07
CA GLY A 60 8.73 -0.70 3.44
C GLY A 60 7.53 -1.62 3.63
N TYR A 61 7.62 -2.50 4.61
CA TYR A 61 6.54 -3.40 4.96
C TYR A 61 5.48 -2.66 5.77
N ILE A 62 4.31 -2.47 5.17
CA ILE A 62 3.15 -1.86 5.83
C ILE A 62 2.39 -2.95 6.56
N SER A 63 2.23 -2.82 7.88
CA SER A 63 1.69 -3.91 8.72
C SER A 63 0.31 -4.42 8.28
N ALA A 64 -0.49 -3.57 7.63
CA ALA A 64 -1.79 -3.91 7.05
C ALA A 64 -1.72 -5.01 5.96
N MET A 65 -0.54 -5.29 5.39
CA MET A 65 -0.33 -6.37 4.44
C MET A 65 -0.76 -7.74 5.00
N TYR A 66 -0.56 -8.01 6.30
CA TYR A 66 -1.03 -9.26 6.93
C TYR A 66 -2.55 -9.46 6.78
N ARG A 67 -3.33 -8.40 7.02
CA ARG A 67 -4.79 -8.43 6.84
C ARG A 67 -5.15 -8.58 5.37
N GLY A 68 -4.49 -7.82 4.51
CA GLY A 68 -4.72 -7.87 3.06
C GLY A 68 -4.45 -9.23 2.44
N GLU A 69 -3.33 -9.87 2.80
CA GLU A 69 -2.98 -11.21 2.35
C GLU A 69 -4.06 -12.23 2.74
N LEU A 70 -4.55 -12.18 3.99
CA LEU A 70 -5.64 -13.04 4.43
C LEU A 70 -6.95 -12.75 3.66
N ALA A 71 -7.29 -11.47 3.50
CA ALA A 71 -8.49 -11.01 2.82
C ALA A 71 -8.56 -11.52 1.38
N ILE A 72 -7.47 -11.43 0.62
CA ILE A 72 -7.46 -11.85 -0.79
C ILE A 72 -7.16 -13.34 -0.99
N SER A 73 -6.70 -14.03 0.05
CA SER A 73 -6.30 -15.44 -0.06
C SER A 73 -7.46 -16.36 -0.42
N LYS A 74 -7.14 -17.53 -0.97
CA LYS A 74 -8.06 -18.66 -1.07
C LYS A 74 -7.65 -19.72 -0.04
N ILE A 75 -8.56 -20.04 0.89
CA ILE A 75 -8.32 -21.11 1.85
C ILE A 75 -8.33 -22.45 1.10
N LEU A 76 -7.20 -23.16 1.15
CA LEU A 76 -7.08 -24.53 0.64
C LEU A 76 -7.31 -25.57 1.74
N TYR A 77 -6.99 -25.22 2.99
CA TYR A 77 -7.17 -26.05 4.16
C TYR A 77 -7.37 -25.17 5.40
N ALA A 78 -8.34 -25.52 6.23
CA ALA A 78 -8.53 -24.95 7.56
C ALA A 78 -8.80 -26.09 8.54
N LYS A 79 -8.06 -26.13 9.65
CA LYS A 79 -8.26 -27.16 10.68
C LYS A 79 -9.57 -26.94 11.46
N ASN A 80 -9.99 -25.68 11.59
CA ASN A 80 -11.14 -25.22 12.36
C ASN A 80 -11.78 -23.99 11.69
N GLU A 81 -12.97 -23.61 12.16
CA GLU A 81 -13.75 -22.50 11.59
C GLU A 81 -13.13 -21.12 11.88
N SER A 82 -12.30 -20.99 12.92
CA SER A 82 -11.74 -19.71 13.35
C SER A 82 -10.92 -19.01 12.25
N LEU A 83 -10.19 -19.76 11.41
CA LEU A 83 -9.47 -19.17 10.27
C LEU A 83 -10.45 -18.63 9.20
N CYS A 84 -11.55 -19.33 8.97
CA CYS A 84 -12.58 -18.90 8.02
C CYS A 84 -13.29 -17.64 8.50
N GLU A 85 -13.59 -17.54 9.80
CA GLU A 85 -14.17 -16.35 10.43
C GLU A 85 -13.20 -15.16 10.36
N LEU A 86 -11.92 -15.38 10.70
CA LEU A 86 -10.89 -14.35 10.62
C LEU A 86 -10.72 -13.83 9.19
N LYS A 87 -10.80 -14.72 8.18
CA LYS A 87 -10.78 -14.32 6.78
C LYS A 87 -11.99 -13.47 6.39
N LYS A 88 -13.21 -13.88 6.78
CA LYS A 88 -14.42 -13.08 6.52
C LYS A 88 -14.31 -11.68 7.13
N GLN A 89 -13.76 -11.57 8.33
CA GLN A 89 -13.49 -10.28 8.95
C GLN A 89 -12.44 -9.47 8.17
N ALA A 90 -11.39 -10.12 7.67
CA ALA A 90 -10.35 -9.45 6.88
C ALA A 90 -10.87 -8.90 5.55
N GLU A 91 -11.85 -9.57 4.93
CA GLU A 91 -12.50 -9.14 3.69
C GLU A 91 -13.27 -7.83 3.84
N THR A 92 -13.74 -7.50 5.04
CA THR A 92 -14.27 -6.16 5.34
C THR A 92 -13.13 -5.17 5.56
N TYR A 93 -13.10 -4.09 4.78
CA TYR A 93 -12.10 -3.03 4.91
C TYR A 93 -12.52 -2.02 5.99
N PRO A 94 -11.75 -1.82 7.08
CA PRO A 94 -12.17 -0.91 8.16
C PRO A 94 -12.09 0.56 7.75
N ASN A 95 -13.13 1.33 8.07
CA ASN A 95 -13.13 2.78 7.88
C ASN A 95 -12.00 3.47 8.67
N ALA A 96 -11.66 2.97 9.87
CA ALA A 96 -10.54 3.50 10.64
C ALA A 96 -9.19 3.27 9.94
N LEU A 97 -9.01 2.10 9.32
CA LEU A 97 -7.82 1.78 8.52
C LEU A 97 -7.72 2.70 7.31
N GLN A 98 -8.83 2.87 6.58
CA GLN A 98 -8.88 3.76 5.42
C GLN A 98 -8.40 5.16 5.78
N LYS A 99 -9.01 5.78 6.80
CA LYS A 99 -8.69 7.14 7.24
C LYS A 99 -7.23 7.26 7.68
N SER A 100 -6.74 6.29 8.45
CA SER A 100 -5.36 6.29 8.95
C SER A 100 -4.34 6.22 7.82
N LEU A 101 -4.53 5.29 6.87
CA LEU A 101 -3.64 5.14 5.71
C LEU A 101 -3.65 6.39 4.81
N VAL A 102 -4.84 6.91 4.50
CA VAL A 102 -4.99 8.12 3.67
C VAL A 102 -4.28 9.30 4.33
N ASN A 103 -4.55 9.57 5.61
CA ASN A 103 -3.96 10.71 6.31
C ASN A 103 -2.44 10.61 6.42
N PHE A 104 -1.94 9.43 6.83
CA PHE A 104 -0.52 9.21 7.02
C PHE A 104 0.25 9.33 5.70
N PHE A 105 -0.21 8.65 4.65
CA PHE A 105 0.53 8.61 3.38
C PHE A 105 0.35 9.88 2.53
N MET A 106 -0.78 10.60 2.63
CA MET A 106 -0.89 11.92 2.02
C MET A 106 0.09 12.91 2.65
N PHE A 107 0.21 12.90 3.99
CA PHE A 107 1.20 13.72 4.70
C PHE A 107 2.63 13.39 4.25
N GLU A 108 3.00 12.11 4.26
CA GLU A 108 4.33 11.65 3.84
C GLU A 108 4.68 12.00 2.38
N ALA A 109 3.69 11.88 1.49
CA ALA A 109 3.83 12.29 0.08
C ALA A 109 4.04 13.81 -0.03
N GLY A 110 3.22 14.62 0.65
CA GLY A 110 3.34 16.07 0.64
C GLY A 110 4.67 16.54 1.21
N PHE A 111 5.13 15.93 2.31
CA PHE A 111 6.41 16.24 2.92
C PHE A 111 7.59 15.89 2.01
N SER A 112 7.52 14.76 1.30
CA SER A 112 8.52 14.39 0.29
C SER A 112 8.51 15.35 -0.91
N LEU A 113 7.33 15.78 -1.34
CA LEU A 113 7.17 16.74 -2.44
C LEU A 113 7.82 18.10 -2.12
N MET A 114 7.75 18.54 -0.85
CA MET A 114 8.46 19.74 -0.40
C MET A 114 9.98 19.64 -0.64
N PHE A 115 10.59 18.48 -0.38
CA PHE A 115 12.02 18.27 -0.64
C PHE A 115 12.36 18.19 -2.12
N VAL A 116 11.51 17.55 -2.93
CA VAL A 116 11.68 17.54 -4.40
C VAL A 116 11.66 18.97 -4.93
N LYS A 117 10.69 19.78 -4.50
CA LYS A 117 10.59 21.20 -4.88
C LYS A 117 11.83 22.00 -4.48
N ALA A 118 12.29 21.85 -3.24
CA ALA A 118 13.42 22.60 -2.71
C ALA A 118 14.75 22.26 -3.40
N ASN A 119 14.85 21.06 -4.00
CA ASN A 119 16.09 20.57 -4.60
C ASN A 119 16.02 20.44 -6.14
N SER A 120 14.92 20.83 -6.79
CA SER A 120 14.76 20.68 -8.25
C SER A 120 15.76 21.51 -9.09
N GLY A 121 16.37 22.54 -8.48
CA GLY A 121 17.46 23.32 -9.08
C GLY A 121 18.88 22.77 -8.83
N THR A 122 19.00 21.62 -8.14
CA THR A 122 20.28 20.94 -7.88
C THR A 122 20.52 19.83 -8.92
N ASP A 123 21.70 19.20 -8.89
CA ASP A 123 21.98 17.99 -9.69
C ASP A 123 21.91 16.69 -8.83
N ASP A 124 21.28 16.75 -7.65
CA ASP A 124 21.15 15.59 -6.76
C ASP A 124 19.98 14.68 -7.17
N LYS A 125 20.15 14.04 -8.34
CA LYS A 125 19.17 13.10 -8.91
C LYS A 125 18.92 11.90 -7.99
N TYR A 126 19.92 11.49 -7.22
CA TYR A 126 19.80 10.38 -6.27
C TYR A 126 18.82 10.71 -5.15
N TYR A 127 18.99 11.86 -4.50
CA TYR A 127 18.11 12.31 -3.43
C TYR A 127 16.67 12.54 -3.92
N ILE A 128 16.52 13.15 -5.09
CA ILE A 128 15.21 13.39 -5.70
C ILE A 128 14.55 12.06 -6.11
N ALA A 129 15.28 11.11 -6.68
CA ALA A 129 14.76 9.78 -6.99
C ALA A 129 14.21 9.07 -5.75
N GLY A 130 14.90 9.19 -4.61
CA GLY A 130 14.41 8.66 -3.33
C GLY A 130 13.08 9.26 -2.91
N HIS A 131 12.93 10.58 -3.00
CA HIS A 131 11.67 11.25 -2.64
C HIS A 131 10.56 10.99 -3.66
N VAL A 132 10.83 10.99 -4.96
CA VAL A 132 9.83 10.69 -6.00
C VAL A 132 9.32 9.25 -5.85
N PHE A 133 10.22 8.29 -5.60
CA PHE A 133 9.82 6.91 -5.32
C PHE A 133 8.93 6.82 -4.06
N ARG A 134 9.29 7.53 -2.98
CA ARG A 134 8.48 7.60 -1.75
C ARG A 134 7.11 8.20 -2.02
N ILE A 135 7.03 9.31 -2.76
CA ILE A 135 5.75 9.96 -3.13
C ILE A 135 4.86 8.96 -3.86
N VAL A 136 5.33 8.37 -4.95
CA VAL A 136 4.53 7.40 -5.73
C VAL A 136 4.08 6.22 -4.86
N SER A 137 4.97 5.71 -4.00
CA SER A 137 4.64 4.59 -3.12
C SER A 137 3.61 4.95 -2.05
N CYS A 138 3.65 6.17 -1.52
CA CYS A 138 2.64 6.71 -0.62
C CYS A 138 1.30 6.90 -1.35
N LEU A 139 1.30 7.51 -2.54
CA LEU A 139 0.09 7.69 -3.34
C LEU A 139 -0.56 6.36 -3.73
N ASN A 140 0.23 5.31 -3.98
CA ASN A 140 -0.31 3.96 -4.14
C ASN A 140 -1.08 3.52 -2.90
N GLN A 141 -0.51 3.63 -1.69
CA GLN A 141 -1.21 3.26 -0.45
C GLN A 141 -2.53 4.02 -0.27
N VAL A 142 -2.51 5.32 -0.59
CA VAL A 142 -3.72 6.18 -0.55
C VAL A 142 -4.77 5.66 -1.54
N LEU A 143 -4.42 5.46 -2.81
CA LEU A 143 -5.35 5.00 -3.83
C LEU A 143 -5.93 3.61 -3.52
N PHE A 144 -5.13 2.69 -2.97
CA PHE A 144 -5.64 1.42 -2.49
C PHE A 144 -6.67 1.59 -1.38
N ALA A 145 -6.38 2.43 -0.38
CA ALA A 145 -7.31 2.73 0.70
C ALA A 145 -8.60 3.42 0.21
N CYS A 146 -8.49 4.37 -0.73
CA CYS A 146 -9.62 5.03 -1.39
C CYS A 146 -10.58 4.04 -2.06
N ASN A 147 -10.07 2.91 -2.55
CA ASN A 147 -10.87 1.86 -3.19
C ASN A 147 -11.23 0.69 -2.25
N ASN A 148 -11.02 0.83 -0.93
CA ASN A 148 -11.22 -0.23 0.06
C ASN A 148 -10.49 -1.54 -0.31
N ALA A 149 -9.33 -1.40 -0.94
CA ALA A 149 -8.50 -2.51 -1.39
C ALA A 149 -7.18 -2.54 -0.61
N TYR A 150 -6.66 -3.72 -0.32
CA TYR A 150 -5.40 -3.85 0.40
C TYR A 150 -4.20 -3.80 -0.54
N CYS A 151 -3.28 -2.86 -0.30
CA CYS A 151 -1.97 -2.85 -0.96
C CYS A 151 -1.06 -3.90 -0.30
N ILE A 152 -1.00 -5.10 -0.88
CA ILE A 152 -0.23 -6.22 -0.31
C ILE A 152 1.22 -6.32 -0.83
N ASN A 153 1.61 -5.47 -1.78
CA ASN A 153 2.98 -5.39 -2.31
C ASN A 153 3.12 -4.13 -3.19
N GLU A 154 4.31 -3.54 -3.23
CA GLU A 154 4.69 -2.51 -4.21
C GLU A 154 4.78 -3.06 -5.64
N LYS A 155 5.16 -4.33 -5.79
CA LYS A 155 5.30 -5.00 -7.08
C LYS A 155 3.96 -5.04 -7.83
N LYS A 156 3.93 -4.45 -9.02
CA LYS A 156 2.76 -4.34 -9.92
C LYS A 156 1.60 -3.50 -9.34
N ALA A 157 1.81 -2.77 -8.24
CA ALA A 157 0.79 -1.94 -7.63
C ALA A 157 0.17 -0.94 -8.63
N ILE A 158 1.00 -0.20 -9.37
CA ILE A 158 0.53 0.80 -10.35
C ILE A 158 -0.32 0.18 -11.47
N LYS A 159 0.03 -1.05 -11.90
CA LYS A 159 -0.71 -1.77 -12.94
C LYS A 159 -2.08 -2.25 -12.42
N LEU A 160 -2.13 -2.68 -11.16
CA LEU A 160 -3.38 -3.07 -10.52
C LEU A 160 -4.28 -1.85 -10.29
N LEU A 161 -3.70 -0.72 -9.88
CA LEU A 161 -4.42 0.54 -9.71
C LEU A 161 -5.11 0.98 -10.99
N GLU A 162 -4.57 0.69 -12.17
CA GLU A 162 -5.23 1.00 -13.45
C GLU A 162 -6.65 0.39 -13.56
N THR A 163 -6.93 -0.71 -12.85
CA THR A 163 -8.25 -1.36 -12.86
C THR A 163 -9.21 -0.80 -11.81
N PHE A 164 -8.79 0.16 -10.98
CA PHE A 164 -9.59 0.70 -9.89
C PHE A 164 -10.51 1.83 -10.38
N GLU A 165 -11.56 2.09 -9.62
CA GLU A 165 -12.53 3.15 -9.91
C GLU A 165 -11.92 4.52 -9.56
N HIS A 166 -11.48 4.68 -8.31
CA HIS A 166 -10.92 5.94 -7.83
C HIS A 166 -9.42 5.99 -8.10
N LYS A 167 -9.03 6.60 -9.22
CA LYS A 167 -7.63 6.80 -9.63
C LYS A 167 -7.50 7.99 -10.58
N PRO A 168 -6.30 8.59 -10.69
CA PRO A 168 -6.02 9.51 -11.78
C PRO A 168 -6.10 8.81 -13.14
N GLU A 169 -6.56 9.52 -14.18
CA GLU A 169 -6.57 8.98 -15.54
C GLU A 169 -5.16 8.62 -16.00
N LYS A 170 -5.03 7.46 -16.67
CA LYS A 170 -3.76 6.96 -17.23
C LYS A 170 -2.65 6.89 -16.18
N TYR A 171 -2.99 6.44 -14.97
CA TYR A 171 -2.11 6.46 -13.81
C TYR A 171 -0.76 5.81 -14.09
N THR A 172 -0.76 4.62 -14.71
CA THR A 172 0.47 3.90 -15.05
C THR A 172 1.37 4.69 -16.01
N GLU A 173 0.79 5.34 -17.02
CA GLU A 173 1.53 6.15 -18.00
C GLU A 173 2.15 7.37 -17.31
N LYS A 174 1.38 8.08 -16.48
CA LYS A 174 1.86 9.25 -15.72
C LYS A 174 3.03 8.89 -14.80
N VAL A 175 2.90 7.80 -14.04
CA VAL A 175 3.96 7.34 -13.13
C VAL A 175 5.23 6.97 -13.90
N ASN A 176 5.11 6.19 -14.98
CA ASN A 176 6.28 5.83 -15.78
C ASN A 176 6.96 7.07 -16.37
N HIS A 177 6.17 8.02 -16.87
CA HIS A 177 6.70 9.24 -17.45
C HIS A 177 7.43 10.13 -16.43
N ILE A 178 6.95 10.20 -15.18
CA ILE A 178 7.68 10.85 -14.06
C ILE A 178 9.11 10.28 -13.93
N PHE A 179 9.27 8.96 -13.95
CA PHE A 179 10.58 8.33 -13.83
C PHE A 179 11.46 8.48 -15.08
N GLU A 180 10.86 8.60 -16.28
CA GLU A 180 11.58 8.92 -17.51
C GLU A 180 12.17 10.34 -17.46
N VAL A 181 11.35 11.33 -17.09
CA VAL A 181 11.81 12.73 -17.03
C VAL A 181 12.76 12.99 -15.86
N LEU A 182 12.72 12.18 -14.80
CA LEU A 182 13.65 12.29 -13.67
C LEU A 182 15.12 12.29 -14.13
N GLY A 183 15.46 11.47 -15.12
CA GLY A 183 16.81 11.42 -15.68
C GLY A 183 17.19 12.66 -16.53
N ILE A 184 16.19 13.37 -17.04
CA ILE A 184 16.32 14.42 -18.07
C ILE A 184 16.21 15.82 -17.45
N SER A 185 15.15 16.07 -16.67
CA SER A 185 14.79 17.38 -16.12
C SER A 185 14.15 17.23 -14.74
N LEU A 186 14.86 17.67 -13.70
CA LEU A 186 14.36 17.63 -12.32
C LEU A 186 13.21 18.61 -12.09
N PHE A 187 13.18 19.72 -12.84
CA PHE A 187 12.06 20.67 -12.82
C PHE A 187 10.78 20.03 -13.38
N GLU A 188 10.88 19.36 -14.54
CA GLU A 188 9.74 18.67 -15.14
C GLU A 188 9.28 17.49 -14.27
N CYS A 189 10.23 16.74 -13.71
CA CYS A 189 9.93 15.68 -12.74
C CYS A 189 9.15 16.20 -11.54
N TYR A 190 9.53 17.36 -10.98
CA TYR A 190 8.79 18.01 -9.91
C TYR A 190 7.37 18.38 -10.35
N ASP A 191 7.22 19.13 -11.45
CA ASP A 191 5.93 19.60 -11.94
C ASP A 191 4.95 18.44 -12.18
N MET A 192 5.44 17.34 -12.75
CA MET A 192 4.63 16.15 -12.99
C MET A 192 4.26 15.42 -11.69
N THR A 193 5.19 15.32 -10.75
CA THR A 193 4.94 14.69 -9.45
C THR A 193 3.93 15.51 -8.63
N GLU A 194 4.02 16.84 -8.66
CA GLU A 194 3.06 17.75 -8.02
C GLU A 194 1.67 17.61 -8.63
N LYS A 195 1.55 17.56 -9.96
CA LYS A 195 0.28 17.31 -10.63
C LYS A 195 -0.36 15.99 -10.19
N LEU A 196 0.43 14.91 -10.17
CA LEU A 196 -0.06 13.60 -9.73
C LEU A 196 -0.52 13.62 -8.27
N TYR A 197 0.25 14.27 -7.38
CA TYR A 197 -0.12 14.45 -5.98
C TYR A 197 -1.46 15.18 -5.83
N ASN A 198 -1.66 16.27 -6.59
CA ASN A 198 -2.88 17.05 -6.54
C ASN A 198 -4.10 16.26 -7.04
N GLU A 199 -3.97 15.50 -8.14
CA GLU A 199 -5.03 14.63 -8.64
C GLU A 199 -5.46 13.58 -7.60
N VAL A 200 -4.50 13.00 -6.87
CA VAL A 200 -4.84 12.05 -5.78
C VAL A 200 -5.47 12.78 -4.59
N ASN A 201 -5.04 13.99 -4.27
CA ASN A 201 -5.64 14.81 -3.21
C ASN A 201 -7.10 15.20 -3.51
N GLU A 202 -7.42 15.46 -4.78
CA GLU A 202 -8.80 15.68 -5.24
C GLU A 202 -9.67 14.44 -5.00
N ILE A 203 -9.21 13.26 -5.40
CA ILE A 203 -9.90 11.97 -5.15
C ILE A 203 -10.14 11.75 -3.65
N VAL A 204 -9.13 12.00 -2.81
CA VAL A 204 -9.27 11.90 -1.35
C VAL A 204 -10.34 12.85 -0.82
N SER A 205 -10.40 14.08 -1.34
CA SER A 205 -11.38 15.08 -0.94
C SER A 205 -12.80 14.67 -1.34
N GLU A 206 -12.99 14.14 -2.55
CA GLU A 206 -14.27 13.61 -3.02
C GLU A 206 -14.77 12.49 -2.12
N ILE A 207 -13.94 11.48 -1.84
CA ILE A 207 -14.31 10.34 -0.99
C ILE A 207 -14.66 10.79 0.43
N ASN A 208 -13.88 11.70 1.00
CA ASN A 208 -14.19 12.24 2.33
C ASN A 208 -15.52 12.99 2.38
N ASN A 209 -15.89 13.70 1.30
CA ASN A 209 -17.18 14.38 1.22
C ASN A 209 -18.33 13.36 1.17
N PHE A 210 -18.23 12.32 0.34
CA PHE A 210 -19.22 11.24 0.28
C PHE A 210 -19.43 10.56 1.65
N LEU A 211 -18.35 10.19 2.34
CA LEU A 211 -18.43 9.55 3.66
C LEU A 211 -19.04 10.46 4.73
N ASN A 212 -18.80 11.78 4.64
CA ASN A 212 -19.37 12.74 5.57
C ASN A 212 -20.87 12.93 5.34
N GLU A 213 -21.32 12.95 4.08
CA GLU A 213 -22.73 13.03 3.70
C GLU A 213 -23.52 11.80 4.19
N GLU A 214 -23.05 10.58 3.94
CA GLU A 214 -23.69 9.34 4.41
C GLU A 214 -23.85 9.32 5.94
N SER A 215 -22.80 9.72 6.67
CA SER A 215 -22.84 9.78 8.14
C SER A 215 -23.80 10.84 8.68
N SER A 216 -24.14 11.86 7.87
CA SER A 216 -25.05 12.93 8.24
C SER A 216 -26.50 12.52 8.02
N ASP A 217 -26.76 11.68 7.02
CA ASP A 217 -28.10 11.17 6.72
C ASP A 217 -28.50 10.01 7.64
N GLU A 218 -27.57 9.14 8.05
CA GLU A 218 -27.83 8.15 9.12
C GLU A 218 -28.18 8.84 10.45
N ARG A 219 -27.55 9.98 10.76
CA ARG A 219 -27.84 10.76 11.97
C ARG A 219 -29.17 11.53 11.93
N LYS A 220 -29.78 11.72 10.76
CA LYS A 220 -31.11 12.34 10.61
C LYS A 220 -32.25 11.32 10.70
N GLN A 221 -31.94 10.02 10.64
CA GLN A 221 -32.93 8.93 10.71
C GLN A 221 -33.08 8.33 12.13
N ILE A 222 -32.34 8.85 13.11
CA ILE A 222 -32.44 8.52 14.54
C ILE A 222 -33.10 9.70 15.27
#